data_AF-A0A527VY17-F1
#
_entry.id   AF-A0A527VY17-F1
#
_cell.length_a   1.000
_cell.length_b   1.000
_cell.length_c   1.000
_cell.angle_alpha   90.00
_cell.angle_beta   90.00
_cell.angle_gamma   90.00
#
_symmetry.space_group_name_H-M   'P 1'
#
loop_
_entity.id
_entity.type
_entity.pdbx_description
1 polymer ?
#
loop_
_entity_poly.entity_id
_entity_poly.type
_entity_poly.pdbx_seq_one_letter_code
_entity_poly.pdbx_strand_id
1 'polypeptide(L)'
;MIFRPAENAQFYDLAMIVLVWPWLVLTASRLRLSGFWRAFALFSGNISYAIYALHTPLIRIVNILDESLTGTPWNQHGLPFVVGTSIFVIAVAAFAHFVYDTNVRTLLRHLLSLRRSREEVTQF
;
A
#
# COMPACT_ATOMS: atom_id res chain seq x y z
N MET A 1 5.69 -17.72 -5.10
CA MET A 1 6.73 -17.85 -4.05
C MET A 1 8.00 -18.35 -4.72
N ILE A 2 8.87 -17.45 -5.15
CA ILE A 2 10.04 -17.78 -5.99
C ILE A 2 11.22 -18.32 -5.15
N PHE A 3 11.20 -18.12 -3.82
CA PHE A 3 12.18 -18.63 -2.87
C PHE A 3 11.51 -19.18 -1.61
N ARG A 4 10.88 -20.35 -1.70
CA ARG A 4 10.56 -21.16 -0.52
C ARG A 4 11.39 -22.45 -0.58
N PRO A 5 12.44 -22.61 0.24
CA PRO A 5 13.17 -23.88 0.28
C PRO A 5 12.21 -24.97 0.80
N ALA A 6 11.94 -25.97 -0.04
CA ALA A 6 10.87 -26.96 0.18
C ALA A 6 11.07 -27.78 1.46
N GLU A 7 12.32 -28.04 1.87
CA GLU A 7 12.62 -28.94 2.98
C GLU A 7 12.64 -28.26 4.36
N ASN A 8 12.65 -26.92 4.45
CA ASN A 8 12.74 -26.20 5.74
C ASN A 8 12.01 -24.86 5.75
N ALA A 9 10.89 -24.75 5.01
CA ALA A 9 10.15 -23.50 4.86
C ALA A 9 9.78 -22.84 6.21
N GLN A 10 9.50 -23.64 7.25
CA GLN A 10 9.16 -23.12 8.58
C GLN A 10 10.34 -22.43 9.28
N PHE A 11 11.54 -23.06 9.26
CA PHE A 11 12.74 -22.46 9.84
C PHE A 11 13.21 -21.25 9.05
N TYR A 12 13.05 -21.29 7.72
CA TYR A 12 13.29 -20.15 6.85
C TYR A 12 12.35 -18.99 7.20
N ASP A 13 11.03 -19.24 7.27
CA ASP A 13 10.03 -18.24 7.59
C ASP A 13 10.30 -17.65 8.99
N LEU A 14 10.64 -18.50 9.98
CA LEU A 14 11.00 -18.07 11.32
C LEU A 14 12.25 -17.19 11.34
N ALA A 15 13.31 -17.59 10.63
CA ALA A 15 14.55 -16.80 10.52
C ALA A 15 14.28 -15.44 9.85
N MET A 16 13.44 -15.42 8.81
CA MET A 16 13.04 -14.17 8.15
C MET A 16 12.28 -13.25 9.10
N ILE A 17 11.31 -13.78 9.84
CA ILE A 17 10.47 -13.02 10.78
C ILE A 17 11.25 -12.52 12.00
N VAL A 18 12.10 -13.36 12.59
CA VAL A 18 12.78 -13.05 13.85
C VAL A 18 14.08 -12.29 13.64
N LEU A 19 14.81 -12.55 12.56
CA LEU A 19 16.14 -11.99 12.33
C LEU A 19 16.13 -10.97 11.19
N VAL A 20 15.71 -11.37 9.99
CA VAL A 20 15.92 -10.57 8.78
C VAL A 20 15.03 -9.33 8.74
N TRP A 21 13.72 -9.47 8.97
CA TRP A 21 12.79 -8.34 8.94
C TRP A 21 13.11 -7.30 10.03
N PRO A 22 13.32 -7.67 11.31
CA PRO A 22 13.69 -6.69 12.34
C PRO A 22 15.02 -6.01 12.04
N TRP A 23 16.03 -6.76 11.59
CA TRP A 23 17.32 -6.19 11.20
C TRP A 23 17.20 -5.18 10.05
N LEU A 24 16.38 -5.49 9.04
CA LEU A 24 16.11 -4.61 7.91
C LEU A 24 15.40 -3.32 8.39
N VAL A 25 14.40 -3.44 9.27
CA VAL A 25 13.70 -2.28 9.86
C VAL A 25 14.66 -1.41 10.67
N LEU A 26 15.49 -2.02 11.52
CA LEU A 26 16.50 -1.29 12.32
C LEU A 26 17.49 -0.55 11.43
N THR A 27 17.98 -1.20 10.38
CA THR A 27 18.92 -0.61 9.43
C THR A 27 18.25 0.53 8.66
N ALA A 28 17.04 0.31 8.13
CA ALA A 28 16.28 1.30 7.39
C ALA A 28 15.95 2.54 8.23
N SER A 29 15.66 2.36 9.53
CA SER A 29 15.35 3.47 10.45
C SER A 29 16.51 4.46 10.64
N ARG A 30 17.74 4.02 10.39
CA ARG A 30 18.96 4.82 10.54
C ARG A 30 19.43 5.46 9.25
N LEU A 31 18.85 5.07 8.10
CA LEU A 31 19.23 5.62 6.81
C LEU A 31 18.73 7.06 6.66
N ARG A 32 19.66 7.95 6.33
CA ARG A 32 19.33 9.32 5.91
C ARG A 32 19.28 9.35 4.39
N LEU A 33 18.10 9.10 3.84
CA LEU A 33 17.88 9.17 2.40
C LEU A 33 17.88 10.63 1.93
N SER A 34 18.46 10.88 0.76
CA SER A 34 18.44 12.19 0.09
C SER A 34 17.96 12.07 -1.36
N GLY A 35 17.50 13.20 -1.92
CA GLY A 35 17.07 13.30 -3.31
C GLY A 35 15.96 12.32 -3.69
N PHE A 36 16.17 11.63 -4.81
CA PHE A 36 15.21 10.70 -5.42
C PHE A 36 14.77 9.57 -4.47
N TRP A 37 15.71 8.94 -3.75
CA TRP A 37 15.40 7.83 -2.86
C TRP A 37 14.54 8.24 -1.67
N ARG A 38 14.75 9.47 -1.16
CA ARG A 38 13.87 10.04 -0.14
C ARG A 38 12.46 10.26 -0.68
N ALA A 39 12.34 10.81 -1.89
CA ALA A 39 11.04 11.03 -2.51
C ALA A 39 10.29 9.70 -2.74
N PHE A 40 10.98 8.67 -3.22
CA PHE A 40 10.40 7.35 -3.43
C PHE A 40 9.97 6.68 -2.12
N ALA A 41 10.80 6.75 -1.08
CA ALA A 41 10.46 6.21 0.25
C ALA A 41 9.23 6.92 0.86
N LEU A 42 9.15 8.25 0.73
CA LEU A 42 7.98 9.01 1.20
C LEU A 42 6.73 8.69 0.39
N PHE A 43 6.84 8.65 -0.94
CA PHE A 43 5.73 8.30 -1.82
C PHE A 43 5.17 6.93 -1.49
N SER A 44 6.02 5.90 -1.46
CA SER A 44 5.62 4.52 -1.15
C SER A 44 5.03 4.39 0.25
N GLY A 45 5.63 5.03 1.26
CA GLY A 45 5.09 5.08 2.62
C GLY A 45 3.71 5.71 2.70
N ASN A 46 3.50 6.85 2.02
CA ASN A 46 2.23 7.58 2.03
C ASN A 46 1.08 6.79 1.41
N ILE A 47 1.32 6.11 0.28
CA ILE A 47 0.28 5.34 -0.41
C ILE A 47 0.10 3.91 0.15
N SER A 48 0.97 3.46 1.05
CA SER A 48 0.99 2.08 1.56
C SER A 48 -0.36 1.63 2.12
N TYR A 49 -1.05 2.51 2.86
CA TYR A 49 -2.37 2.22 3.40
C TYR A 49 -3.44 2.10 2.30
N ALA A 50 -3.41 2.99 1.30
CA ALA A 50 -4.34 2.91 0.18
C ALA A 50 -4.14 1.62 -0.63
N ILE A 51 -2.88 1.21 -0.85
CA ILE A 51 -2.56 -0.08 -1.47
C ILE A 51 -3.13 -1.22 -0.61
N TYR A 52 -2.87 -1.22 0.70
CA TYR A 52 -3.39 -2.24 1.61
C TYR A 52 -4.91 -2.37 1.53
N ALA A 53 -5.64 -1.26 1.54
CA ALA A 53 -7.10 -1.26 1.49
C ALA A 53 -7.66 -1.67 0.12
N LEU A 54 -7.01 -1.25 -0.98
CA LEU A 54 -7.58 -1.35 -2.33
C LEU A 54 -7.04 -2.52 -3.16
N HIS A 55 -5.87 -3.08 -2.86
CA HIS A 55 -5.27 -4.09 -3.74
C HIS A 55 -6.15 -5.33 -3.93
N THR A 56 -6.67 -5.92 -2.86
CA THR A 56 -7.50 -7.14 -2.94
C THR A 56 -8.76 -6.93 -3.78
N PRO A 57 -9.63 -5.92 -3.51
CA PRO A 57 -10.82 -5.71 -4.32
C PRO A 57 -10.48 -5.35 -5.77
N LEU A 58 -9.47 -4.51 -6.02
CA LEU A 58 -9.07 -4.15 -7.39
C LEU A 58 -8.55 -5.35 -8.18
N ILE A 59 -7.68 -6.18 -7.59
CA ILE A 59 -7.17 -7.40 -8.22
C ILE A 59 -8.34 -8.33 -8.57
N ARG A 60 -9.29 -8.51 -7.65
CA ARG A 60 -10.46 -9.36 -7.92
C ARG A 60 -11.30 -8.83 -9.09
N ILE A 61 -11.51 -7.51 -9.16
CA ILE A 61 -12.23 -6.90 -10.28
C ILE A 61 -11.49 -7.13 -11.59
N VAL A 62 -10.18 -6.87 -11.62
CA VAL A 62 -9.35 -7.07 -12.82
C VAL A 62 -9.39 -8.53 -13.27
N ASN A 63 -9.23 -9.49 -12.35
CA ASN A 63 -9.28 -10.91 -12.68
C ASN A 63 -10.64 -11.32 -13.26
N ILE A 64 -11.75 -10.89 -12.65
CA ILE A 64 -13.10 -11.22 -13.16
C ILE A 64 -13.31 -10.62 -14.56
N LEU A 65 -12.90 -9.37 -14.77
CA LEU A 65 -13.02 -8.71 -16.07
C LEU A 65 -12.17 -9.40 -17.13
N ASP A 66 -10.91 -9.69 -16.82
CA ASP A 66 -9.98 -10.38 -17.72
C ASP A 66 -10.52 -11.76 -18.13
N GLU A 67 -10.92 -12.59 -17.16
CA GLU A 67 -11.50 -13.91 -17.44
C GLU A 67 -12.78 -13.82 -18.27
N SER A 68 -13.62 -12.80 -18.04
CA SER A 68 -14.85 -12.61 -18.81
C SER A 68 -14.60 -12.19 -20.26
N LEU A 69 -13.48 -11.50 -20.54
CA LEU A 69 -13.15 -10.98 -21.86
C LEU A 69 -12.30 -11.96 -22.69
N THR A 70 -11.41 -12.71 -22.03
CA THR A 70 -10.46 -13.60 -22.69
C THR A 70 -10.94 -15.06 -22.68
N GLY A 71 -11.81 -15.42 -21.75
CA GLY A 71 -12.21 -16.81 -21.50
C GLY A 71 -11.09 -17.67 -20.90
N THR A 72 -9.93 -17.09 -20.59
CA THR A 72 -8.78 -17.78 -19.98
C THR A 72 -8.65 -17.39 -18.52
N PRO A 73 -8.37 -18.35 -17.61
CA PRO A 73 -8.13 -18.05 -16.20
C PRO A 73 -6.97 -17.06 -15.99
N TRP A 74 -7.11 -16.13 -15.04
CA TRP A 74 -6.14 -15.04 -14.81
C TRP A 74 -4.70 -15.55 -14.55
N ASN A 75 -4.58 -16.75 -13.97
CA ASN A 75 -3.29 -17.35 -13.64
C ASN A 75 -2.50 -17.90 -14.85
N GLN A 76 -3.12 -17.96 -16.04
CA GLN A 76 -2.47 -18.41 -17.28
C GLN A 76 -1.77 -17.29 -18.04
N HIS A 77 -2.05 -16.02 -17.73
CA HIS A 77 -1.47 -14.86 -18.43
C HIS A 77 -0.01 -14.55 -18.04
N GLY A 78 0.51 -15.21 -17.01
CA GLY A 78 1.92 -15.13 -16.62
C GLY A 78 2.36 -13.77 -16.06
N LEU A 79 3.67 -13.51 -16.14
CA LEU A 79 4.31 -12.34 -15.51
C LEU A 79 3.80 -10.98 -16.00
N PRO A 80 3.54 -10.75 -17.31
CA PRO A 80 3.08 -9.45 -17.80
C PRO A 80 1.76 -9.01 -17.15
N PHE A 81 0.82 -9.93 -16.95
CA PHE A 81 -0.45 -9.65 -16.30
C PHE A 81 -0.28 -9.27 -14.83
N VAL A 82 0.59 -9.98 -14.11
CA VAL A 82 0.91 -9.68 -12.71
C VAL A 82 1.54 -8.29 -12.58
N VAL A 83 2.49 -7.95 -13.45
CA VAL A 83 3.14 -6.63 -13.47
C VAL A 83 2.13 -5.54 -13.83
N GLY A 84 1.33 -5.74 -14.88
CA GLY A 84 0.32 -4.79 -15.33
C GLY A 84 -0.73 -4.51 -14.25
N THR A 85 -1.27 -5.56 -13.63
CA THR A 85 -2.24 -5.44 -12.53
C THR A 85 -1.64 -4.75 -11.31
N SER A 86 -0.37 -5.04 -10.98
CA SER A 86 0.31 -4.38 -9.86
C SER A 86 0.50 -2.88 -10.11
N ILE A 87 0.91 -2.50 -11.32
CA ILE A 87 1.04 -1.09 -11.71
C ILE A 87 -0.31 -0.39 -11.64
N PHE A 88 -1.37 -1.03 -12.17
CA PHE A 88 -2.73 -0.50 -12.10
C PHE A 88 -3.18 -0.25 -10.66
N VAL A 89 -3.02 -1.24 -9.78
CA VAL A 89 -3.36 -1.13 -8.35
C VAL A 89 -2.59 0.01 -7.68
N ILE A 90 -1.28 0.11 -7.93
CA ILE A 90 -0.45 1.19 -7.36
C ILE A 90 -0.94 2.56 -7.86
N ALA A 91 -1.27 2.69 -9.15
CA ALA A 91 -1.75 3.94 -9.73
C ALA A 91 -3.09 4.37 -9.12
N VAL A 92 -4.06 3.45 -9.00
CA VAL A 92 -5.36 3.73 -8.39
C VAL A 92 -5.21 4.06 -6.90
N ALA A 93 -4.36 3.33 -6.17
CA ALA A 93 -4.10 3.60 -4.76
C ALA A 93 -3.43 4.97 -4.55
N ALA A 94 -2.46 5.33 -5.40
CA ALA A 94 -1.84 6.65 -5.36
C ALA A 94 -2.86 7.76 -5.64
N PHE A 95 -3.73 7.57 -6.64
CA PHE A 95 -4.81 8.50 -6.93
C PHE A 95 -5.76 8.65 -5.72
N ALA A 96 -6.22 7.54 -5.15
CA ALA A 96 -7.11 7.55 -3.99
C ALA A 96 -6.47 8.27 -2.78
N HIS A 97 -5.17 8.11 -2.57
CA HIS A 97 -4.47 8.79 -1.49
C HIS A 97 -4.32 10.30 -1.72
N PHE A 98 -3.79 10.70 -2.87
CA PHE A 98 -3.43 12.11 -3.12
C PHE A 98 -4.64 12.97 -3.50
N VAL A 99 -5.62 12.42 -4.21
CA VAL A 99 -6.77 13.18 -4.71
C VAL A 99 -7.97 13.09 -3.76
N TYR A 100 -8.19 11.94 -3.11
CA TYR A 100 -9.34 11.76 -2.22
C TYR A 100 -8.98 11.88 -0.74
N ASP A 101 -8.18 10.96 -0.21
CA ASP A 101 -7.93 10.85 1.24
C ASP A 101 -7.30 12.12 1.83
N THR A 102 -6.29 12.68 1.16
CA THR A 102 -5.60 13.89 1.63
C THR A 102 -6.55 15.10 1.71
N ASN A 103 -7.41 15.28 0.71
CA ASN A 103 -8.35 16.38 0.64
C ASN A 103 -9.48 16.23 1.66
N VAL A 104 -10.07 15.03 1.75
CA VAL A 104 -11.12 14.72 2.73
C VAL A 104 -10.59 14.88 4.15
N ARG A 105 -9.38 14.40 4.43
CA ARG A 105 -8.74 14.54 5.75
C ARG A 105 -8.51 16.00 6.11
N THR A 106 -8.09 16.82 5.16
CA THR A 106 -7.89 18.26 5.36
C THR A 106 -9.21 18.96 5.67
N LEU A 107 -10.26 18.65 4.90
CA LEU A 107 -11.61 19.16 5.14
C LEU A 107 -12.13 18.77 6.52
N LEU A 108 -12.03 17.49 6.89
CA LEU A 108 -12.50 16.99 8.18
C LEU A 108 -11.75 17.65 9.34
N ARG A 109 -10.42 17.82 9.23
CA ARG A 109 -9.62 18.53 10.24
C ARG A 109 -10.09 19.97 10.42
N HIS A 110 -10.37 20.66 9.31
CA HIS A 110 -10.88 22.03 9.35
C HIS A 110 -12.27 22.11 10.00
N LEU A 111 -13.18 21.20 9.66
CA LEU A 111 -14.51 21.13 10.26
C LEU A 111 -14.45 20.85 11.77
N LEU A 112 -13.56 19.94 12.19
CA LEU A 112 -13.36 19.62 13.61
C LEU A 112 -12.74 20.79 14.39
N SER A 113 -11.81 21.54 13.79
CA SER A 113 -11.24 22.73 14.46
C SER A 113 -12.28 23.84 14.66
N LEU A 114 -13.15 24.06 13.67
CA LEU A 114 -14.25 25.03 13.79
C LEU A 114 -15.27 24.62 14.87
N ARG A 115 -15.54 23.32 14.99
CA ARG A 115 -16.42 22.81 16.06
C ARG A 115 -15.81 23.06 17.44
N ARG A 116 -14.52 22.79 17.61
CA ARG A 116 -13.81 23.00 18.87
C ARG A 116 -13.79 24.46 19.30
N SER A 117 -13.48 25.39 18.39
CA SER A 117 -13.48 26.82 18.72
C SER A 117 -14.85 27.33 19.13
N ARG A 118 -15.93 26.79 18.54
CA ARG A 118 -17.30 27.11 18.93
C ARG A 118 -17.66 26.60 20.33
N GLU A 119 -17.21 25.41 20.71
CA GLU A 119 -17.43 24.84 22.04
C GLU A 119 -16.69 25.63 23.13
N GLU A 120 -15.46 26.08 22.85
CA GLU A 120 -14.65 26.93 23.77
C GLU A 120 -15.29 28.32 24.01
N VAL A 121 -16.01 28.89 23.03
CA VAL A 121 -16.72 30.18 23.17
C VAL A 121 -18.00 30.07 24.00
N THR A 122 -18.66 28.92 24.00
CA THR A 122 -19.93 28.71 24.74
C THR A 122 -19.76 28.31 26.21
N GLN A 123 -18.52 28.17 26.70
CA GLN A 123 -18.23 27.86 28.11
C GLN A 123 -17.98 29.11 28.98
N PHE A 124 -18.19 30.31 28.43
CA PHE A 124 -18.25 31.59 29.16
C PHE A 124 -19.69 32.11 29.21
#